data_AF-A0A2X2V529-F1
#
_entry.id   AF-A0A2X2V529-F1
#
_cell.length_a   1.000
_cell.length_b   1.000
_cell.length_c   1.000
_cell.angle_alpha   90.00
_cell.angle_beta   90.00
_cell.angle_gamma   90.00
#
_symmetry.space_group_name_H-M   'P 1'
#
loop_
_entity.id
_entity.type
_entity.pdbx_description
1 polymer ?
#
loop_
_entity_poly.entity_id
_entity_poly.type
_entity_poly.pdbx_seq_one_letter_code
_entity_poly.pdbx_strand_id
1 'polypeptide(L)'
;MPQIVALLLVLLVDSLVAPHFWQVILQDGRLFGSPIDILNRAAPVALLAIGMTLVIATGGIDLSVGAVMAIAGATTAAMTVAGHSLPVVLLAALEPAYWRACGMAFWWRSLKFSRLSPRSF
;
A
#
# COMPACT_ATOMS: atom_id res chain seq x y z
N MET A 1 1.54 24.55 4.34
CA MET A 1 1.14 23.15 4.06
C MET A 1 2.25 22.47 3.27
N PRO A 2 3.24 21.85 3.93
CA PRO A 2 4.43 21.29 3.28
C PRO A 2 4.10 20.22 2.23
N GLN A 3 2.95 19.55 2.33
CA GLN A 3 2.52 18.50 1.40
C GLN A 3 2.18 19.05 0.01
N ILE A 4 1.49 20.20 -0.05
CA ILE A 4 1.15 20.85 -1.33
C ILE A 4 2.43 21.34 -2.01
N VAL A 5 3.38 21.86 -1.24
CA VAL A 5 4.69 22.29 -1.75
C VAL A 5 5.46 21.10 -2.31
N ALA A 6 5.46 19.96 -1.62
CA ALA A 6 6.10 18.73 -2.10
C ALA A 6 5.45 18.20 -3.39
N LEU A 7 4.11 18.22 -3.48
CA LEU A 7 3.37 17.80 -4.68
C LEU A 7 3.70 18.69 -5.87
N LEU A 8 3.71 20.02 -5.66
CA LEU A 8 4.04 20.99 -6.70
C LEU A 8 5.49 20.85 -7.16
N LEU A 9 6.43 20.62 -6.24
CA LEU A 9 7.84 20.38 -6.59
C LEU A 9 8.02 19.14 -7.45
N VAL A 10 7.40 18.02 -7.08
CA VAL A 10 7.47 16.78 -7.85
C VAL A 10 6.88 16.97 -9.25
N LEU A 11 5.68 17.57 -9.35
CA LEU A 11 5.05 17.83 -10.65
C LEU A 11 5.90 18.75 -11.54
N LEU A 12 6.56 19.76 -10.94
CA LEU A 12 7.42 20.68 -11.65
C LEU A 12 8.66 19.97 -12.18
N VAL A 13 9.32 19.14 -11.36
CA VAL A 13 10.46 18.32 -11.80
C VAL A 13 10.05 17.36 -12.90
N ASP A 14 8.93 16.65 -12.74
CA ASP A 14 8.42 15.72 -13.76
C ASP A 14 8.11 16.43 -15.08
N SER A 15 7.56 17.64 -15.02
CA SER A 15 7.29 18.46 -16.21
C SER A 15 8.55 18.92 -16.95
N LEU A 16 9.67 19.11 -16.24
CA LEU A 16 10.95 19.51 -16.82
C LEU A 16 11.74 18.31 -17.39
N VAL A 17 11.63 17.15 -16.75
CA VAL A 17 12.33 15.92 -17.16
C VAL A 17 11.60 15.22 -18.30
N ALA A 18 10.26 15.24 -18.31
CA ALA A 18 9.45 14.66 -19.37
C ALA A 18 8.71 15.77 -20.14
N PRO A 19 9.23 16.24 -21.30
CA PRO A 19 8.61 17.31 -22.11
C PRO A 19 7.23 16.93 -22.69
N HIS A 20 6.78 15.69 -22.48
CA HIS A 20 5.49 15.15 -22.91
C HIS A 20 4.63 14.69 -21.71
N PHE A 21 4.99 15.08 -20.49
CA PHE A 21 4.30 14.67 -19.26
C PHE A 21 2.80 15.00 -19.28
N TRP A 22 2.42 16.13 -19.87
CA TRP A 22 1.02 16.55 -19.96
C TRP A 22 0.33 16.07 -21.25
N GLN A 23 0.99 15.26 -22.08
CA GLN A 23 0.37 14.75 -23.30
C GLN A 23 -0.66 13.68 -22.95
N VAL A 24 -1.90 13.95 -23.37
CA VAL A 24 -3.00 12.98 -23.36
C VAL A 24 -3.33 12.68 -24.81
N ILE A 25 -3.01 11.46 -25.23
CA ILE A 25 -3.22 10.94 -26.58
C ILE A 25 -4.43 10.01 -26.55
N LEU A 26 -5.42 10.27 -27.39
CA LEU A 26 -6.56 9.38 -27.57
C LEU A 26 -6.21 8.35 -28.66
N GLN A 27 -5.91 7.11 -28.26
CA GLN A 27 -5.66 6.00 -29.18
C GLN A 27 -6.76 4.94 -29.02
N ASP A 28 -7.41 4.57 -30.13
CA ASP A 28 -8.42 3.50 -30.19
C ASP A 28 -9.56 3.62 -29.16
N GLY A 29 -10.03 4.86 -28.92
CA GLY A 29 -11.11 5.14 -27.97
C GLY A 29 -10.71 5.07 -26.50
N ARG A 30 -9.42 4.88 -26.19
CA ARG A 30 -8.85 4.92 -24.85
C ARG A 30 -7.93 6.13 -24.72
N LEU A 31 -8.03 6.83 -23.59
CA LEU A 31 -7.15 7.95 -23.28
C LEU A 31 -5.85 7.39 -22.68
N PHE A 32 -4.72 7.72 -23.31
CA PHE A 32 -3.38 7.36 -22.85
C PHE A 32 -2.58 8.63 -22.54
N GLY A 33 -1.69 8.56 -21.57
CA GLY A 33 -0.86 9.69 -21.18
C GLY A 33 -0.44 9.60 -19.71
N SER A 34 0.68 10.24 -19.38
CA SER A 34 1.22 10.25 -18.01
C SER A 34 0.17 10.60 -16.93
N PRO A 35 -0.71 11.61 -17.13
CA PRO A 35 -1.71 11.96 -16.12
C PRO A 35 -2.75 10.86 -15.89
N ILE A 36 -3.10 10.14 -16.95
CA ILE A 36 -4.12 9.08 -16.90
C ILE A 36 -3.53 7.80 -16.31
N ASP A 37 -2.27 7.50 -16.61
CA ASP A 37 -1.57 6.39 -15.98
C ASP A 37 -1.38 6.61 -14.48
N ILE A 38 -1.07 7.84 -14.05
CA ILE A 38 -1.01 8.21 -12.64
C ILE A 38 -2.37 8.01 -11.96
N LEU A 39 -3.45 8.49 -12.57
CA LEU A 39 -4.81 8.32 -12.03
C LEU A 39 -5.23 6.84 -11.98
N ASN A 40 -4.94 6.06 -13.01
CA ASN A 40 -5.26 4.62 -13.05
C ASN A 40 -4.49 3.82 -12.00
N ARG A 41 -3.22 4.18 -11.74
CA ARG A 41 -2.43 3.56 -10.66
C ARG A 41 -2.85 4.05 -9.27
N ALA A 42 -3.37 5.28 -9.17
CA ALA A 42 -3.90 5.82 -7.92
C ALA A 42 -5.28 5.26 -7.58
N ALA A 43 -6.08 4.84 -8.56
CA ALA A 43 -7.45 4.38 -8.35
C ALA A 43 -7.59 3.20 -7.34
N PRO A 44 -6.78 2.12 -7.39
CA PRO A 44 -6.81 1.07 -6.38
C PRO A 44 -6.49 1.57 -4.97
N VAL A 45 -5.53 2.48 -4.85
CA VAL A 45 -5.12 3.06 -3.56
C VAL A 45 -6.21 3.97 -3.00
N ALA A 46 -6.87 4.74 -3.86
CA ALA A 46 -7.98 5.61 -3.47
C ALA A 46 -9.21 4.80 -3.01
N LEU A 47 -9.57 3.74 -3.74
CA LEU A 47 -10.65 2.83 -3.34
C LEU A 47 -10.35 2.15 -1.99
N LEU A 48 -9.11 1.71 -1.79
CA LEU A 48 -8.64 1.17 -0.52
C LEU A 48 -8.76 2.20 0.61
N ALA A 49 -8.28 3.43 0.37
CA ALA A 49 -8.33 4.51 1.37
C ALA A 49 -9.77 4.85 1.77
N ILE A 50 -10.70 4.87 0.82
CA ILE A 50 -12.13 5.06 1.09
C ILE A 50 -12.66 3.91 1.97
N GLY A 51 -12.32 2.66 1.64
CA GLY A 51 -12.67 1.49 2.45
C GLY A 51 -12.16 1.61 3.89
N MET A 52 -10.91 2.05 4.06
CA MET A 52 -10.33 2.28 5.40
C MET A 52 -11.06 3.38 6.16
N THR A 53 -11.44 4.49 5.51
CA THR A 53 -12.20 5.57 6.16
C THR A 53 -13.61 5.15 6.57
N LEU A 54 -14.27 4.32 5.76
CA LEU A 54 -15.63 3.85 6.03
C LEU A 54 -15.65 2.86 7.20
N VAL A 55 -14.64 1.99 7.31
CA VAL A 55 -14.44 1.08 8.45
C VAL A 55 -14.20 1.87 9.74
N ILE A 56 -13.32 2.88 9.70
CA ILE A 56 -13.03 3.73 10.87
C ILE A 56 -14.27 4.53 11.31
N ALA A 57 -15.07 5.00 10.36
CA ALA A 57 -16.28 5.78 10.64
C ALA A 57 -17.46 4.95 11.16
N THR A 58 -17.55 3.66 10.81
CA THR A 58 -18.69 2.78 11.17
C THR A 58 -18.48 1.98 12.45
N GLY A 59 -17.24 1.66 12.80
CA GLY A 59 -16.91 0.95 14.03
C GLY A 59 -15.56 1.44 14.55
N GLY A 60 -15.58 2.16 15.67
CA GLY A 60 -14.41 2.85 16.20
C GLY A 60 -13.14 2.01 16.19
N ILE A 61 -12.17 2.45 15.39
CA ILE A 61 -10.76 2.02 15.41
C ILE A 61 -10.55 0.53 15.10
N ASP A 62 -11.15 -0.05 14.05
CA ASP A 62 -10.62 -1.34 13.59
C ASP A 62 -9.36 -1.16 12.73
N LEU A 63 -8.22 -0.99 13.43
CA LEU A 63 -6.86 -0.98 12.89
C LEU A 63 -6.49 -2.31 12.18
N SER A 64 -7.37 -3.32 12.24
CA SER A 64 -7.14 -4.68 11.72
C SER A 64 -6.78 -4.70 10.24
N VAL A 65 -7.43 -3.92 9.36
CA VAL A 65 -7.15 -4.01 7.91
C VAL A 65 -5.73 -3.51 7.59
N GLY A 66 -5.28 -2.44 8.24
CA GLY A 66 -3.90 -1.94 8.12
C GLY A 66 -2.88 -2.92 8.72
N ALA A 67 -3.21 -3.57 9.84
CA ALA A 67 -2.36 -4.60 10.44
C ALA A 67 -2.26 -5.85 9.56
N VAL A 68 -3.37 -6.32 8.98
CA VAL A 68 -3.40 -7.47 8.07
C VAL A 68 -2.59 -7.18 6.82
N MET A 69 -2.74 -6.01 6.21
CA MET A 69 -1.95 -5.59 5.04
C MET A 69 -0.45 -5.47 5.36
N ALA A 70 -0.11 -4.91 6.51
CA ALA A 70 1.29 -4.79 6.95
C ALA A 70 1.95 -6.15 7.19
N ILE A 71 1.24 -7.07 7.87
CA ILE A 71 1.82 -8.37 8.18
C ILE A 71 1.85 -9.26 6.91
N ALA A 72 0.84 -9.21 6.03
CA ALA A 72 0.86 -9.93 4.75
C ALA A 72 1.98 -9.43 3.81
N GLY A 73 2.22 -8.11 3.77
CA GLY A 73 3.33 -7.53 3.03
C GLY A 73 4.69 -7.95 3.60
N ALA A 74 4.85 -7.90 4.92
CA ALA A 74 6.09 -8.29 5.60
C ALA A 74 6.43 -9.78 5.41
N THR A 75 5.44 -10.69 5.47
CA THR A 75 5.66 -12.13 5.23
C THR A 75 6.00 -12.41 3.78
N THR A 76 5.30 -11.76 2.83
CA THR A 76 5.60 -11.88 1.40
C THR A 76 7.03 -11.43 1.11
N ALA A 77 7.45 -10.28 1.65
CA ALA A 77 8.80 -9.76 1.49
C ALA A 77 9.85 -10.69 2.13
N ALA A 78 9.61 -11.19 3.35
CA ALA A 78 10.52 -12.10 4.03
C ALA A 78 10.69 -13.42 3.27
N MET A 79 9.62 -14.00 2.74
CA MET A 79 9.67 -15.24 1.96
C MET A 79 10.31 -15.06 0.59
N THR A 80 10.13 -13.88 -0.01
CA THR A 80 10.79 -13.54 -1.28
C THR A 80 12.30 -13.37 -1.08
N VAL A 81 12.73 -12.74 0.02
CA VAL A 81 14.16 -12.62 0.38
C VAL A 81 14.77 -13.98 0.72
N ALA A 82 13.99 -14.90 1.31
CA ALA A 82 14.41 -16.28 1.58
C ALA A 82 14.52 -17.16 0.32
N GLY A 83 14.21 -16.63 -0.88
CA GLY A 83 14.38 -17.35 -2.14
C GLY A 83 13.29 -18.38 -2.45
N HIS A 84 12.13 -18.29 -1.81
CA HIS A 84 11.01 -19.20 -2.08
C HIS A 84 10.34 -18.92 -3.43
N SER A 85 9.77 -19.96 -4.05
CA SER A 85 9.08 -19.85 -5.33
C SER A 85 7.78 -19.05 -5.21
N LEU A 86 7.47 -18.25 -6.23
CA LEU A 86 6.29 -17.37 -6.32
C LEU A 86 4.96 -18.03 -5.87
N PRO A 87 4.64 -19.29 -6.25
CA PRO A 87 3.42 -19.94 -5.82
C PRO A 87 3.34 -20.15 -4.30
N VAL A 88 4.48 -20.49 -3.67
CA VAL A 88 4.56 -20.72 -2.22
C VAL A 88 4.41 -19.40 -1.45
N VAL A 89 4.99 -18.32 -1.97
CA VAL A 89 4.88 -16.99 -1.37
C VAL A 89 3.43 -16.50 -1.41
N LEU A 90 2.72 -16.71 -2.53
CA LEU A 90 1.32 -16.33 -2.68
C LEU A 90 0.39 -17.16 -1.79
N LEU A 91 0.60 -18.48 -1.71
CA LEU A 91 -0.16 -19.34 -0.80
C LEU A 91 0.08 -18.98 0.67
N ALA A 92 1.31 -18.67 1.05
CA ALA A 92 1.64 -18.22 2.41
C ALA A 92 1.00 -16.87 2.77
N ALA A 93 0.71 -16.01 1.79
CA ALA A 93 0.01 -14.75 1.99
C ALA A 93 -1.52 -14.91 2.10
N LEU A 94 -2.09 -15.99 1.55
CA LEU A 94 -3.54 -16.22 1.47
C LEU A 94 -4.08 -17.21 2.52
N GLU A 95 -3.23 -18.02 3.16
CA GLU A 95 -3.63 -19.09 4.08
C GLU A 95 -3.64 -18.66 5.57
N PRO A 96 -4.80 -18.66 6.25
CA PRO A 96 -4.87 -18.48 7.71
C PRO A 96 -4.16 -19.59 8.50
N ALA A 97 -3.92 -20.76 7.88
CA ALA A 97 -3.32 -21.91 8.53
C ALA A 97 -1.80 -21.75 8.71
N TYR A 98 -1.07 -21.33 7.68
CA TYR A 98 0.38 -21.08 7.78
C TYR A 98 0.68 -19.83 8.62
N TRP A 99 -0.23 -18.85 8.60
CA TRP A 99 -0.20 -17.67 9.46
C TRP A 99 -0.19 -18.00 10.95
N ARG A 100 -0.93 -19.01 11.40
CA ARG A 100 -0.96 -19.36 12.83
C ARG A 100 0.38 -19.85 13.35
N ALA A 101 1.17 -20.54 12.53
CA ALA A 101 2.46 -21.08 12.94
C ALA A 101 3.61 -20.04 12.82
N CYS A 102 3.74 -19.38 11.66
CA CYS A 102 4.84 -18.42 11.43
C CYS A 102 4.42 -16.97 11.75
N GLY A 103 3.17 -16.61 11.46
CA GLY A 103 2.63 -15.27 11.73
C GLY A 103 2.50 -14.96 13.21
N MET A 104 2.25 -15.94 14.11
CA MET A 104 2.28 -15.70 15.56
C MET A 104 3.66 -15.28 16.07
N ALA A 105 4.75 -15.83 15.53
CA ALA A 105 6.11 -15.45 15.93
C ALA A 105 6.43 -14.00 15.52
N PHE A 106 5.97 -13.59 14.35
CA PHE A 106 6.12 -12.22 13.87
C PHE A 106 5.14 -11.24 14.57
N TRP A 107 3.90 -11.66 14.82
CA TRP A 107 2.88 -10.93 15.56
C TRP A 107 3.31 -10.69 17.01
N TRP A 108 3.90 -11.68 17.68
CA TRP A 108 4.50 -11.54 19.02
C TRP A 108 5.63 -10.50 19.03
N ARG A 109 6.48 -10.47 17.99
CA ARG A 109 7.57 -9.49 17.86
C ARG A 109 7.04 -8.08 17.58
N SER A 110 5.98 -7.96 16.78
CA SER A 110 5.32 -6.68 16.47
C SER A 110 4.53 -6.13 17.67
N LEU A 111 3.85 -6.99 18.44
CA LEU A 111 3.19 -6.60 19.70
C LEU A 111 4.17 -6.12 20.78
N LYS A 112 5.39 -6.65 20.78
CA LYS A 112 6.45 -6.15 21.66
C LYS A 112 6.87 -4.73 21.28
N PHE A 113 6.75 -4.37 20.00
CA PHE A 113 7.04 -3.02 19.50
C PHE A 113 5.88 -2.05 19.76
N SER A 114 4.62 -2.48 19.62
CA SER A 114 3.45 -1.64 19.93
C SER A 114 3.27 -1.34 21.42
N ARG A 115 3.90 -2.11 22.31
CA ARG A 115 3.97 -1.82 23.76
C ARG A 115 5.07 -0.83 24.15
N LEU A 116 5.94 -0.42 23.21
CA LEU A 116 7.02 0.54 23.46
C LEU A 116 6.72 1.97 22.97
N SER A 117 5.58 2.21 22.30
CA SER A 117 5.10 3.58 22.07
C SER A 117 4.16 3.98 23.22
N PRO A 118 4.55 4.93 24.10
CA PRO A 118 3.62 5.50 25.07
C PRO A 118 2.41 6.05 24.31
N ARG A 119 1.21 5.65 24.75
CA ARG A 119 -0.05 6.19 24.23
C ARG A 119 -0.10 7.69 24.53
N SER A 120 0.12 8.52 23.53
CA SER A 120 -0.32 9.92 23.53
C SER A 120 -1.36 10.06 22.42
N PHE A 121 -2.62 10.24 22.85
CA PHE A 121 -3.69 10.77 22.02
C PHE A 121 -3.33 12.16 21.49
#